data_AF-A0A0G0M0U3-F1
#
_entry.id   AF-A0A0G0M0U3-F1
#
_cell.length_a   1.000
_cell.length_b   1.000
_cell.length_c   1.000
_cell.angle_alpha   90.00
_cell.angle_beta   90.00
_cell.angle_gamma   90.00
#
_symmetry.space_group_name_H-M   'P 1'
#
loop_
_entity.id
_entity.type
_entity.pdbx_description
1 polymer ?
#
loop_
_entity_poly.entity_id
_entity_poly.type
_entity_poly.pdbx_seq_one_letter_code
_entity_poly.pdbx_strand_id
1 'polypeptide(L)'
;NYRSGKNYGYYIDHIIDGLAVMIFSFGLGLSGFVKIEIALVFAIMYLLLMIHVELVTFVQNEFRYSFGLIGPTEMRIIGVMFTVAMFFLPIIRYDVYGHSFTQYDIGLVVVSIIMFLILLFSSPSSRVFRTPIHSPFYQNNYLQQRNSCQ
;
A
#
# COMPACT_ATOMS: atom_id res chain seq x y z
N ASN A 1 21.87 25.91 0.81
CA ASN A 1 20.48 25.74 0.34
C ASN A 1 20.26 24.43 -0.41
N TYR A 2 20.42 23.25 0.22
CA TYR A 2 20.22 21.93 -0.42
C TYR A 2 19.36 20.97 0.42
N ARG A 3 18.33 21.48 1.12
CA ARG A 3 17.48 20.66 2.01
C ARG A 3 16.01 20.56 1.57
N SER A 4 15.64 21.23 0.48
CA SER A 4 14.27 21.21 -0.07
C SER A 4 13.95 19.99 -0.95
N GLY A 5 14.96 19.25 -1.45
CA GLY A 5 14.73 18.14 -2.39
C GLY A 5 14.14 16.86 -1.79
N LYS A 6 14.36 16.59 -0.49
CA LYS A 6 13.96 15.31 0.13
C LYS A 6 12.45 15.18 0.32
N ASN A 7 11.77 16.25 0.70
CA ASN A 7 10.32 16.23 0.91
C ASN A 7 9.56 16.18 -0.42
N TYR A 8 10.09 16.87 -1.46
CA TYR A 8 9.52 16.80 -2.81
C TYR A 8 9.74 15.42 -3.45
N GLY A 9 10.94 14.85 -3.29
CA GLY A 9 11.24 13.50 -3.79
C GLY A 9 10.33 12.43 -3.19
N TYR A 10 10.09 12.46 -1.87
CA TYR A 10 9.19 11.52 -1.20
C TYR A 10 7.74 11.59 -1.71
N TYR A 11 7.22 12.79 -1.91
CA TYR A 11 5.86 12.98 -2.47
C TYR A 11 5.74 12.42 -3.89
N ILE A 12 6.74 12.68 -4.75
CA ILE A 12 6.73 12.17 -6.12
C ILE A 12 6.88 10.65 -6.14
N ASP A 13 7.77 10.08 -5.32
CA ASP A 13 7.96 8.63 -5.19
C ASP A 13 6.63 7.94 -4.83
N HIS A 14 5.90 8.49 -3.87
CA HIS A 14 4.60 7.98 -3.46
C HIS A 14 3.57 7.95 -4.61
N ILE A 15 3.45 9.03 -5.38
CA ILE A 15 2.51 9.08 -6.51
C ILE A 15 2.92 8.10 -7.61
N ILE A 16 4.22 8.04 -7.91
CA ILE A 16 4.76 7.15 -8.94
C ILE A 16 4.55 5.69 -8.56
N ASP A 17 4.66 5.35 -7.27
CA ASP A 17 4.37 4.01 -6.75
C ASP A 17 2.92 3.59 -6.96
N GLY A 18 1.97 4.47 -6.63
CA GLY A 18 0.54 4.21 -6.86
C GLY A 18 0.20 4.04 -8.33
N LEU A 19 0.80 4.88 -9.19
CA LEU A 19 0.63 4.82 -10.64
C LEU A 19 1.21 3.53 -11.22
N ALA A 20 2.39 3.09 -10.76
CA ALA A 20 3.03 1.87 -11.23
C ALA A 20 2.16 0.64 -10.96
N VAL A 21 1.56 0.55 -9.78
CA VAL A 21 0.69 -0.58 -9.39
C VAL A 21 -0.61 -0.59 -10.22
N MET A 22 -1.17 0.58 -10.50
CA MET A 22 -2.34 0.72 -11.36
C MET A 22 -2.06 0.19 -12.77
N ILE A 23 -0.97 0.65 -13.40
CA ILE A 23 -0.57 0.22 -14.73
C ILE A 23 -0.26 -1.28 -14.75
N PHE A 24 0.46 -1.77 -13.74
CA PHE A 24 0.80 -3.19 -13.59
C PHE A 24 -0.44 -4.08 -13.51
N SER A 25 -1.38 -3.75 -12.63
CA SER A 25 -2.59 -4.55 -12.42
C SER A 25 -3.49 -4.53 -13.64
N PHE A 26 -3.59 -3.39 -14.32
CA PHE A 26 -4.35 -3.25 -15.55
C PHE A 26 -3.73 -4.07 -16.70
N GLY A 27 -2.39 -4.04 -16.83
CA GLY A 27 -1.64 -4.87 -17.77
C GLY A 27 -1.82 -6.36 -17.50
N LEU A 28 -1.80 -6.78 -16.23
CA LEU A 28 -2.06 -8.16 -15.81
C LEU A 28 -3.44 -8.66 -16.25
N GLY A 29 -4.48 -7.86 -16.03
CA GLY A 29 -5.84 -8.21 -16.43
C GLY A 29 -6.07 -8.20 -17.94
N LEU A 30 -5.45 -7.27 -18.68
CA LEU A 30 -5.53 -7.22 -20.15
C LEU A 30 -4.70 -8.32 -20.83
N SER A 31 -3.67 -8.84 -20.16
CA SER A 31 -2.82 -9.90 -20.70
C SER A 31 -3.55 -11.24 -20.87
N GLY A 32 -4.76 -11.40 -20.33
CA GLY A 32 -5.55 -12.63 -20.43
C GLY A 32 -5.00 -13.81 -19.62
N PHE A 33 -3.98 -13.57 -18.77
CA PHE A 33 -3.47 -14.58 -17.83
C PHE A 33 -4.30 -14.67 -16.55
N VAL A 34 -4.91 -13.55 -16.15
CA VAL A 34 -5.74 -13.41 -14.95
C VAL A 34 -7.04 -12.73 -15.34
N LYS A 35 -8.15 -13.09 -14.69
CA LYS A 35 -9.43 -12.37 -14.90
C LYS A 35 -9.29 -10.91 -14.48
N ILE A 36 -9.78 -10.00 -15.32
CA ILE A 36 -9.73 -8.55 -15.08
C ILE A 36 -10.34 -8.15 -13.72
N GLU A 37 -11.42 -8.83 -13.33
CA GLU A 37 -12.09 -8.65 -12.03
C GLU A 37 -11.14 -8.89 -10.86
N ILE A 38 -10.35 -9.97 -10.90
CA ILE A 38 -9.40 -10.34 -9.85
C ILE A 38 -8.22 -9.37 -9.84
N ALA A 39 -7.74 -8.97 -11.02
CA ALA A 39 -6.68 -7.98 -11.15
C ALA A 39 -7.09 -6.60 -10.58
N LEU A 40 -8.35 -6.19 -10.79
CA LEU A 40 -8.91 -4.98 -10.21
C LEU A 40 -9.03 -5.06 -8.68
N VAL A 41 -9.50 -6.19 -8.14
CA VAL A 41 -9.55 -6.41 -6.68
C VAL A 41 -8.15 -6.32 -6.07
N PHE A 42 -7.15 -6.92 -6.70
CA PHE A 42 -5.76 -6.80 -6.29
C PHE A 42 -5.28 -5.35 -6.28
N ALA A 43 -5.56 -4.58 -7.34
CA ALA A 43 -5.19 -3.17 -7.42
C ALA A 43 -5.79 -2.34 -6.27
N ILE A 44 -7.09 -2.53 -6.01
CA ILE A 44 -7.80 -1.82 -4.92
C ILE A 44 -7.20 -2.17 -3.57
N MET A 45 -6.96 -3.46 -3.29
CA MET A 45 -6.37 -3.90 -2.03
C MET A 45 -4.96 -3.35 -1.81
N TYR A 46 -4.14 -3.32 -2.86
CA TYR A 46 -2.81 -2.73 -2.77
C TYR A 46 -2.88 -1.23 -2.47
N LEU A 47 -3.73 -0.48 -3.18
CA LEU A 47 -3.88 0.97 -2.97
C LEU A 47 -4.38 1.28 -1.55
N LEU A 48 -5.35 0.52 -1.04
CA LEU A 48 -5.84 0.65 0.34
C LEU A 48 -4.74 0.38 1.36
N LEU A 49 -3.95 -0.67 1.15
CA LEU A 49 -2.82 -1.02 2.01
C LEU A 49 -1.76 0.09 2.03
N MET A 50 -1.48 0.66 0.88
CA MET A 50 -0.51 1.73 0.74
C MET A 50 -0.94 2.98 1.51
N ILE A 51 -2.19 3.43 1.36
CA ILE A 51 -2.76 4.55 2.13
C ILE A 51 -2.75 4.25 3.63
N HIS A 52 -3.10 3.02 4.03
CA HIS A 52 -3.12 2.63 5.45
C HIS A 52 -1.75 2.77 6.09
N VAL A 53 -0.70 2.26 5.43
CA VAL A 53 0.67 2.37 5.95
C VAL A 53 1.08 3.83 6.11
N GLU A 54 0.76 4.68 5.14
CA GLU A 54 1.06 6.11 5.23
C GLU A 54 0.35 6.80 6.38
N LEU A 55 -0.95 6.55 6.53
CA LEU A 55 -1.74 7.16 7.60
C LEU A 55 -1.23 6.74 8.98
N VAL A 56 -0.87 5.47 9.14
CA VAL A 56 -0.25 4.98 10.38
C VAL A 56 1.09 5.67 10.65
N THR A 57 1.92 5.85 9.63
CA THR A 57 3.21 6.57 9.78
C THR A 57 3.03 8.04 10.14
N PHE A 58 2.03 8.71 9.57
CA PHE A 58 1.72 10.11 9.84
C PHE A 58 1.19 10.34 11.26
N VAL A 59 0.30 9.45 11.72
CA VAL A 59 -0.32 9.55 13.06
C VAL A 59 0.67 9.21 14.18
N GLN A 60 1.58 8.26 13.96
CA GLN A 60 2.44 7.76 15.02
C GLN A 60 3.60 8.69 15.35
N ASN A 61 4.11 9.52 14.41
CA ASN A 61 5.14 10.60 14.49
C ASN A 61 6.35 10.44 15.44
N GLU A 62 6.49 9.31 16.11
CA GLU A 62 7.46 8.92 17.14
C GLU A 62 7.82 7.46 16.86
N PHE A 63 9.09 7.26 16.53
CA PHE A 63 9.71 6.01 16.10
C PHE A 63 9.64 4.89 17.15
N ARG A 64 8.50 4.22 17.32
CA ARG A 64 8.44 2.93 18.03
C ARG A 64 7.52 1.89 17.38
N TYR A 65 7.48 1.84 16.05
CA TYR A 65 7.38 0.54 15.39
C TYR A 65 8.79 -0.02 15.19
N SER A 66 9.42 -0.43 16.29
CA SER A 66 10.48 -1.45 16.27
C SER A 66 9.86 -2.85 16.04
N PHE A 67 8.90 -2.91 15.12
CA PHE A 67 8.36 -4.10 14.49
C PHE A 67 8.48 -3.86 12.99
N GLY A 68 9.72 -3.88 12.51
CA GLY A 68 10.04 -3.78 11.08
C GLY A 68 9.73 -5.09 10.37
N LEU A 69 8.47 -5.35 10.04
CA LEU A 69 8.16 -6.56 9.26
C LEU A 69 7.02 -6.45 8.24
N ILE A 70 6.18 -5.41 8.24
CA ILE A 70 5.10 -5.29 7.25
C ILE A 70 4.93 -3.83 6.81
N GLY A 71 5.94 -3.32 6.11
CA GLY A 71 5.90 -2.07 5.38
C GLY A 71 5.49 -2.24 3.91
N PRO A 72 5.51 -1.14 3.13
CA PRO A 72 5.19 -1.16 1.70
C PRO A 72 6.23 -1.96 0.89
N THR A 73 7.44 -2.11 1.45
CA THR A 73 8.59 -2.79 0.86
C THR A 73 8.42 -4.30 0.78
N GLU A 74 7.89 -4.96 1.82
CA GLU A 74 7.64 -6.41 1.78
C GLU A 74 6.57 -6.76 0.75
N MET A 75 5.54 -5.92 0.63
CA MET A 75 4.45 -6.13 -0.34
C MET A 75 4.94 -6.00 -1.79
N ARG A 76 5.86 -5.07 -2.06
CA ARG A 76 6.54 -4.98 -3.35
C ARG A 76 7.40 -6.20 -3.65
N ILE A 77 8.16 -6.69 -2.66
CA ILE A 77 8.98 -7.90 -2.81
C ILE A 77 8.09 -9.11 -3.09
N ILE A 78 6.95 -9.25 -2.41
CA ILE A 78 5.97 -10.32 -2.67
C ILE A 78 5.43 -10.21 -4.10
N GLY A 79 5.09 -9.01 -4.58
CA GLY A 79 4.63 -8.80 -5.96
C GLY A 79 5.69 -9.14 -7.01
N VAL A 80 6.95 -8.78 -6.77
CA VAL A 80 8.07 -9.13 -7.65
C VAL A 80 8.30 -10.64 -7.64
N MET A 81 8.32 -11.28 -6.47
CA MET A 81 8.48 -12.74 -6.35
C MET A 81 7.34 -13.48 -7.05
N PHE A 82 6.10 -13.00 -6.94
CA PHE A 82 4.95 -13.55 -7.64
C PHE A 82 5.11 -13.47 -9.17
N THR A 83 5.55 -12.31 -9.68
CA THR A 83 5.77 -12.09 -11.11
C THR A 83 6.93 -12.95 -11.63
N VAL A 84 8.01 -13.09 -10.85
CA VAL A 84 9.15 -13.96 -11.18
C VAL A 84 8.71 -15.42 -11.19
N ALA A 85 7.93 -15.86 -10.20
CA ALA A 85 7.38 -17.22 -10.18
C ALA A 85 6.51 -17.49 -11.43
N MET A 86 5.69 -16.54 -11.83
CA MET A 86 4.90 -16.61 -13.06
C MET A 86 5.73 -16.78 -14.33
N PHE A 87 6.95 -16.21 -14.38
CA PHE A 87 7.85 -16.39 -15.52
C PHE A 87 8.42 -17.80 -15.63
N PHE A 88 8.67 -18.48 -14.50
CA PHE A 88 9.27 -19.82 -14.49
C PHE A 88 8.25 -20.97 -14.55
N LEU A 89 7.00 -20.74 -14.14
CA LEU A 89 5.98 -21.78 -14.08
C LEU A 89 5.28 -21.95 -15.44
N PRO A 90 5.15 -23.18 -15.98
CA PRO A 90 4.37 -23.40 -17.19
C PRO A 90 2.90 -23.07 -16.93
N ILE A 91 2.23 -22.50 -17.94
CA ILE A 91 0.83 -22.08 -17.84
C ILE A 91 -0.07 -23.31 -17.80
N ILE A 92 -0.47 -23.72 -16.60
CA ILE A 92 -1.49 -24.75 -16.41
C ILE A 92 -2.85 -24.05 -16.39
N ARG A 93 -3.66 -24.33 -17.39
CA ARG A 93 -5.06 -23.89 -17.47
C ARG A 93 -5.91 -24.96 -16.81
N TYR A 94 -6.53 -24.61 -15.69
CA TYR A 94 -7.51 -25.48 -15.05
C TYR A 94 -8.88 -25.09 -15.56
N ASP A 95 -9.51 -25.98 -16.32
CA ASP A 95 -10.91 -25.82 -16.72
C ASP A 95 -11.78 -26.42 -15.61
N VAL A 96 -12.26 -25.56 -14.71
CA VAL A 96 -13.19 -25.96 -13.66
C VAL A 96 -14.52 -25.31 -13.97
N TYR A 97 -15.55 -26.14 -14.22
CA TYR A 97 -16.94 -25.67 -14.39
C TYR A 97 -17.16 -24.75 -15.61
N GLY A 98 -16.40 -24.90 -16.71
CA GLY A 98 -16.54 -24.07 -17.92
C GLY A 98 -15.99 -22.65 -17.75
N HIS A 99 -15.33 -22.37 -16.63
CA HIS A 99 -14.55 -21.18 -16.41
C HIS A 99 -13.07 -21.56 -16.36
N SER A 100 -12.33 -21.09 -17.36
CA SER A 100 -10.87 -21.15 -17.36
C SER A 100 -10.33 -20.38 -16.14
N PHE A 101 -9.82 -21.11 -15.16
CA PHE A 101 -9.06 -20.55 -14.06
C PHE A 101 -7.59 -20.88 -14.28
N THR A 102 -6.75 -19.87 -14.24
CA THR A 102 -5.30 -20.04 -14.36
C THR A 102 -4.72 -20.16 -12.95
N GLN A 103 -3.59 -20.86 -12.79
CA GLN A 103 -2.87 -20.89 -11.50
C GLN A 103 -2.60 -19.47 -10.94
N TYR A 104 -2.49 -18.49 -11.83
CA TYR A 104 -2.27 -17.09 -11.51
C TYR A 104 -3.50 -16.41 -10.88
N ASP A 105 -4.72 -16.84 -11.22
CA ASP A 105 -5.93 -16.33 -10.57
C ASP A 105 -5.91 -16.69 -9.08
N ILE A 106 -5.58 -17.94 -8.76
CA ILE A 106 -5.49 -18.44 -7.38
C ILE A 106 -4.40 -17.69 -6.63
N GLY A 107 -3.21 -17.56 -7.23
CA GLY A 107 -2.10 -16.86 -6.62
C GLY A 107 -2.42 -15.39 -6.32
N LEU A 108 -3.07 -14.68 -7.26
CA LEU A 108 -3.43 -13.28 -7.06
C LEU A 108 -4.49 -13.11 -5.98
N VAL A 109 -5.49 -14.00 -5.91
CA VAL A 109 -6.49 -14.04 -4.83
C VAL A 109 -5.83 -14.26 -3.47
N VAL A 110 -4.89 -15.20 -3.37
CA VAL A 110 -4.15 -15.47 -2.12
C VAL A 110 -3.39 -14.23 -1.66
N VAL A 111 -2.70 -13.54 -2.58
CA VAL A 111 -1.99 -12.29 -2.24
C VAL A 111 -2.97 -11.20 -1.79
N SER A 112 -4.11 -11.04 -2.46
CA SER A 112 -5.15 -10.08 -2.04
C SER A 112 -5.72 -10.41 -0.66
N ILE A 113 -5.90 -11.69 -0.32
CA ILE A 113 -6.34 -12.12 1.02
C ILE A 113 -5.28 -11.75 2.06
N ILE A 114 -4.00 -11.98 1.77
CA ILE A 114 -2.90 -11.60 2.68
C ILE A 114 -2.90 -10.08 2.93
N MET A 115 -3.03 -9.28 1.87
CA MET A 115 -3.16 -7.81 1.99
C MET A 115 -4.32 -7.40 2.89
N PHE A 116 -5.48 -8.04 2.71
CA PHE A 116 -6.66 -7.78 3.50
C PHE A 116 -6.47 -8.17 4.98
N LEU A 117 -5.86 -9.31 5.26
CA LEU A 117 -5.53 -9.73 6.63
C LEU A 117 -4.59 -8.73 7.30
N ILE A 118 -3.57 -8.23 6.59
CA ILE A 118 -2.67 -7.19 7.10
C ILE A 118 -3.46 -5.96 7.50
N LEU A 119 -4.39 -5.49 6.66
CA LEU A 119 -5.26 -4.35 7.00
C LEU A 119 -6.07 -4.60 8.28
N LEU A 120 -6.65 -5.81 8.44
CA LEU A 120 -7.43 -6.18 9.62
C LEU A 120 -6.58 -6.24 10.89
N PHE A 121 -5.41 -6.88 10.85
CA PHE A 121 -4.52 -7.01 12.01
C PHE A 121 -3.80 -5.71 12.37
N SER A 122 -3.54 -4.87 11.37
CA SER A 122 -2.95 -3.54 11.57
C SER A 122 -3.93 -2.52 12.17
N SER A 123 -5.21 -2.89 12.31
CA SER A 123 -6.19 -2.06 13.01
C SER A 123 -5.66 -1.69 14.40
N PRO A 124 -5.44 -0.39 14.68
CA PRO A 124 -4.79 0.03 15.89
C PRO A 124 -5.69 -0.37 17.07
N SER A 125 -5.23 -1.36 17.84
CA SER A 125 -5.75 -1.62 19.19
C SER A 125 -5.96 -0.25 19.87
N SER A 126 -7.14 -0.07 20.47
CA SER A 126 -7.78 1.15 21.03
C SER A 126 -6.94 2.10 21.91
N ARG A 127 -5.62 1.91 21.96
CA ARG A 127 -4.60 2.74 22.63
C ARG A 127 -4.27 4.04 21.90
N VAL A 128 -4.48 4.13 20.57
CA VAL A 128 -4.19 5.36 19.80
C VAL A 128 -5.20 6.48 20.08
N PHE A 129 -6.45 6.15 20.45
CA PHE A 129 -7.49 7.15 20.75
C PHE A 129 -7.35 7.81 22.14
N ARG A 130 -6.31 7.47 22.92
CA ARG A 130 -6.07 8.01 24.28
C ARG A 130 -4.95 9.05 24.35
N THR A 131 -4.38 9.48 23.23
CA THR A 131 -3.45 10.61 23.25
C THR A 131 -4.23 11.90 23.00
N PRO A 132 -4.25 12.85 23.95
CA PRO A 132 -4.82 14.17 23.70
C PRO A 132 -4.03 14.82 22.56
N ILE A 133 -4.77 15.36 21.59
CA ILE A 133 -4.25 16.06 20.42
C ILE A 133 -3.61 17.37 20.89
N HIS A 134 -2.38 17.30 21.39
CA HIS A 134 -1.52 18.46 21.61
C HIS A 134 -0.32 18.35 20.69
N SER A 135 -0.53 18.66 19.41
CA SER A 135 0.55 18.83 18.45
C SER A 135 1.17 20.24 18.62
N PRO A 136 2.44 20.36 19.06
CA PRO A 136 3.10 21.66 19.27
C PRO A 136 3.28 22.47 17.98
N PHE A 137 3.07 21.86 16.81
CA PHE A 137 3.22 22.50 15.50
C PHE A 137 2.04 23.41 15.12
N TYR A 138 0.82 23.11 15.60
CA TYR A 138 -0.34 24.00 15.38
C TYR A 138 -0.29 25.23 16.29
N GLN A 139 0.13 25.06 17.54
CA GLN A 139 0.20 26.14 18.52
C GLN A 139 1.12 27.29 18.07
N ASN A 140 2.25 26.96 17.43
CA ASN A 140 3.25 27.95 17.04
C ASN A 140 2.76 28.84 15.87
N ASN A 141 1.97 28.29 14.96
CA ASN A 141 1.37 29.05 13.85
C ASN A 141 0.24 29.97 14.32
N TYR A 142 -0.61 29.54 15.27
CA TYR A 142 -1.65 30.40 15.84
C TYR A 142 -1.07 31.56 16.65
N LEU A 143 0.02 31.34 17.39
CA LEU A 143 0.69 32.39 18.16
C LEU A 143 1.40 33.40 17.26
N GLN A 144 2.03 32.94 16.17
CA GLN A 144 2.62 33.85 15.17
C GLN A 144 1.56 34.69 14.46
N GLN A 145 0.41 34.10 14.12
CA GLN A 145 -0.66 34.83 13.44
C GLN A 145 -1.38 35.83 14.35
N ARG A 146 -1.45 35.56 15.66
CA ARG A 146 -1.98 36.50 16.66
C ARG A 146 -1.05 37.71 16.84
N ASN A 147 0.26 37.49 16.83
CA ASN A 147 1.26 38.54 17.01
C ASN A 147 1.49 39.40 15.76
N SER A 148 1.01 38.98 14.59
CA SER A 148 1.03 39.78 13.35
C SER A 148 -0.21 40.68 13.17
N CYS A 149 -1.22 40.54 14.02
CA CYS A 149 -2.45 41.34 13.98
C CYS A 149 -2.55 42.36 15.14
N GLN A 150 -1.48 42.52 15.93
CA GLN A 150 -1.32 43.58 16.93
C GLN A 150 -0.18 44.51 16.51
#